data_AF-A0A938GYA3-F1
#
_entry.id   AF-A0A938GYA3-F1
#
_cell.length_a   1.000
_cell.length_b   1.000
_cell.length_c   1.000
_cell.angle_alpha   90.00
_cell.angle_beta   90.00
_cell.angle_gamma   90.00
#
_symmetry.space_group_name_H-M   'P 1'
#
loop_
_entity.id
_entity.type
_entity.pdbx_description
1 polymer ?
#
loop_
_entity_poly.entity_id
_entity_poly.type
_entity_poly.pdbx_seq_one_letter_code
_entity_poly.pdbx_strand_id
1 'polypeptide(L)'
;MGRLKHINVWCIGRPPGGSTEVVPVPPGFDYDRWLGPAPFKPHRRDLCSNEGAVKTWWFNSDYCLGFISGWGVHPMDIADGGYPAMMGAPLEVRGSGTIPTEGACDTATTWAVDFRFGSGVTLNFQGLPIAINAPSAIKNARLWQV
;
A
#
# COMPACT_ATOMS: atom_id res chain seq x y z
N MET A 1 -9.71 -11.89 -30.86
CA MET A 1 -9.44 -11.15 -29.59
C MET A 1 -10.70 -10.41 -29.19
N GLY A 2 -11.09 -10.47 -27.92
CA GLY A 2 -12.30 -9.82 -27.39
C GLY A 2 -12.04 -8.41 -26.86
N ARG A 3 -13.10 -7.70 -26.45
CA ARG A 3 -13.01 -6.38 -25.81
C ARG A 3 -12.66 -6.53 -24.32
N LEU A 4 -11.65 -5.78 -23.85
CA LEU A 4 -11.32 -5.67 -22.43
C LEU A 4 -12.52 -5.09 -21.66
N LYS A 5 -12.87 -5.73 -20.54
CA LYS A 5 -13.98 -5.29 -19.67
C LYS A 5 -13.53 -4.98 -18.26
N HIS A 6 -12.61 -5.78 -17.73
CA HIS A 6 -12.23 -5.74 -16.33
C HIS A 6 -10.76 -6.11 -16.15
N ILE A 7 -10.09 -5.45 -15.20
CA ILE A 7 -8.72 -5.70 -14.79
C ILE A 7 -8.71 -6.00 -13.30
N ASN A 8 -8.01 -7.05 -12.88
CA ASN A 8 -7.77 -7.30 -11.47
C ASN A 8 -6.30 -7.09 -11.15
N VAL A 9 -6.03 -6.36 -10.07
CA VAL A 9 -4.69 -6.02 -9.59
C VAL A 9 -4.61 -6.42 -8.12
N TRP A 10 -3.55 -7.15 -7.78
CA TRP A 10 -3.27 -7.54 -6.41
C TRP A 10 -1.90 -7.06 -5.98
N CYS A 11 -1.82 -6.64 -4.72
CA CYS A 11 -0.59 -6.30 -4.06
C CYS A 11 -0.61 -6.90 -2.64
N ILE A 12 0.57 -7.11 -2.09
CA ILE A 12 0.72 -7.56 -0.72
C ILE A 12 0.34 -6.43 0.24
N GLY A 13 -0.54 -6.72 1.19
CA GLY A 13 -0.72 -5.90 2.38
C GLY A 13 0.33 -6.23 3.43
N ARG A 14 0.43 -5.41 4.48
CA ARG A 14 1.29 -5.69 5.64
C ARG A 14 0.44 -5.83 6.91
N PRO A 15 0.78 -6.76 7.81
CA PRO A 15 0.20 -6.78 9.15
C PRO A 15 0.42 -5.44 9.91
N PRO A 16 -0.51 -5.05 10.79
CA PRO A 16 -0.35 -3.87 11.64
C PRO A 16 0.81 -4.01 12.64
N GLY A 17 1.19 -2.91 13.30
CA GLY A 17 2.12 -2.91 14.43
C GLY A 17 3.38 -2.07 14.23
N GLY A 18 4.53 -2.60 14.66
CA GLY A 18 5.80 -1.87 14.73
C GLY A 18 6.02 -1.22 16.10
N SER A 19 7.26 -1.28 16.58
CA SER A 19 7.62 -0.81 17.92
C SER A 19 7.50 0.71 18.03
N THR A 20 6.87 1.19 19.11
CA THR A 20 6.83 2.60 19.49
C THR A 20 7.94 2.98 20.48
N GLU A 21 8.79 2.01 20.84
CA GLU A 21 9.89 2.19 21.79
C GLU A 21 10.93 3.18 21.24
N VAL A 22 11.19 4.24 22.01
CA VAL A 22 12.25 5.21 21.73
C VAL A 22 13.59 4.59 22.10
N VAL A 23 14.54 4.61 21.17
CA VAL A 23 15.90 4.08 21.37
C VAL A 23 16.93 5.13 20.95
N PRO A 24 18.15 5.13 21.53
CA PRO A 24 19.19 6.06 21.13
C PRO A 24 19.47 6.01 19.62
N VAL A 25 19.78 7.16 19.03
CA VAL A 25 20.26 7.24 17.66
C VAL A 25 21.62 6.51 17.58
N PRO A 26 21.82 5.57 16.63
CA PRO A 26 23.08 4.87 16.49
C PRO A 26 24.25 5.85 16.25
N PRO A 27 25.44 5.59 16.84
CA PRO A 27 26.62 6.43 16.61
C PRO A 27 26.92 6.57 15.11
N GLY A 28 27.14 7.81 14.65
CA GLY A 28 27.43 8.11 13.26
C GLY A 28 26.21 8.18 12.33
N PHE A 29 24.99 7.99 12.85
CA PHE A 29 23.76 8.18 12.08
C PHE A 29 23.19 9.59 12.27
N ASP A 30 23.14 10.35 11.18
CA ASP A 30 22.55 11.70 11.16
C ASP A 30 21.03 11.61 11.06
N TYR A 31 20.37 11.50 12.23
CA TYR A 31 18.92 11.33 12.31
C TYR A 31 18.16 12.55 11.80
N ASP A 32 18.62 13.76 12.08
CA ASP A 32 17.97 14.99 11.63
C ASP A 32 17.97 15.07 10.10
N ARG A 33 19.09 14.70 9.46
CA ARG A 33 19.16 14.60 8.00
C ARG A 33 18.29 13.49 7.43
N TRP A 34 18.23 12.32 8.08
CA TRP A 34 17.38 11.22 7.65
C TRP A 34 15.89 11.58 7.74
N LEU A 35 15.49 12.26 8.82
CA LEU A 35 14.12 12.71 9.05
C LEU A 35 13.70 13.79 8.03
N GLY A 36 14.64 14.68 7.70
CA GLY A 36 14.44 15.70 6.68
C GLY A 36 13.25 16.62 7.04
N PRO A 37 12.32 16.90 6.10
CA PRO A 37 11.20 17.80 6.33
C PRO A 37 10.01 17.15 7.07
N ALA A 38 10.07 15.86 7.38
CA ALA A 38 8.98 15.18 8.07
C ALA A 38 8.79 15.75 9.50
N PRO A 39 7.57 15.67 10.07
CA PRO A 39 7.33 16.08 11.45
C PRO A 39 8.33 15.44 12.42
N PHE A 40 8.81 16.21 13.39
CA PHE A 40 9.76 15.68 14.35
C PHE A 40 9.16 14.51 15.14
N LYS A 41 9.82 13.36 15.08
CA LYS A 41 9.51 12.17 15.89
C LYS A 41 10.81 11.65 16.52
N PRO A 42 10.81 11.21 17.79
CA PRO A 42 11.99 10.60 18.39
C PRO A 42 12.39 9.34 17.62
N HIS A 43 13.69 9.04 17.58
CA HIS A 43 14.19 7.81 16.98
C HIS A 43 13.62 6.58 17.71
N ARG A 44 12.91 5.73 16.97
CA ARG A 44 12.23 4.53 17.49
C ARG A 44 12.88 3.26 16.94
N ARG A 45 12.75 2.17 17.70
CA ARG A 45 13.16 0.84 17.22
C ARG A 45 12.46 0.53 15.88
N ASP A 46 13.22 -0.06 14.96
CA ASP A 46 12.79 -0.44 13.61
C ASP A 46 12.38 0.70 12.67
N LEU A 47 12.45 1.97 13.10
CA LEU A 47 12.05 3.11 12.28
C LEU A 47 12.88 3.20 11.00
N CYS A 48 14.20 3.31 11.14
CA CYS A 48 15.11 3.50 10.02
C CYS A 48 15.53 2.17 9.39
N SER A 49 16.00 2.21 8.14
CA SER A 49 16.61 1.04 7.50
C SER A 49 17.97 0.72 8.11
N ASN A 50 18.06 -0.34 8.89
CA ASN A 50 19.33 -0.98 9.26
C ASN A 50 19.26 -2.50 9.05
N GLU A 51 20.39 -3.18 9.25
CA GLU A 51 20.44 -4.64 9.23
C GLU A 51 19.61 -5.21 10.39
N GLY A 52 18.58 -6.01 10.06
CA GLY A 52 17.66 -6.60 11.03
C GLY A 52 16.43 -5.76 11.39
N ALA A 53 16.36 -4.47 11.03
CA ALA A 53 15.17 -3.68 11.25
C ALA A 53 13.98 -4.12 10.40
N VAL A 54 12.80 -4.06 11.00
CA VAL A 54 11.51 -4.31 10.33
C VAL A 54 11.13 -3.18 9.34
N LYS A 55 11.85 -2.05 9.34
CA LYS A 55 11.68 -0.88 8.45
C LYS A 55 10.27 -0.30 8.51
N THR A 56 9.87 0.15 9.70
CA THR A 56 8.51 0.68 9.93
C THR A 56 8.27 1.99 9.19
N TRP A 57 9.31 2.72 8.76
CA TRP A 57 9.15 3.95 7.96
C TRP A 57 8.38 3.74 6.64
N TRP A 58 8.46 2.56 6.02
CA TRP A 58 7.66 2.24 4.83
C TRP A 58 6.15 2.32 5.07
N PHE A 59 5.73 2.16 6.32
CA PHE A 59 4.34 2.04 6.72
C PHE A 59 3.89 3.15 7.66
N ASN A 60 4.63 4.26 7.69
CA ASN A 60 4.26 5.46 8.43
C ASN A 60 4.02 6.63 7.46
N SER A 61 2.83 7.23 7.57
CA SER A 61 2.26 8.26 6.71
C SER A 61 3.07 9.55 6.66
N ASP A 62 3.94 9.82 7.63
CA ASP A 62 4.87 10.95 7.57
C ASP A 62 5.99 10.76 6.55
N TYR A 63 6.29 9.51 6.16
CA TYR A 63 7.39 9.18 5.26
C TYR A 63 6.93 8.47 3.98
N CYS A 64 5.88 7.65 4.06
CA CYS A 64 5.40 6.77 2.99
C CYS A 64 3.91 6.44 3.18
N LEU A 65 3.23 5.95 2.13
CA LEU A 65 1.83 5.54 2.23
C LEU A 65 1.64 4.01 2.37
N GLY A 66 2.68 3.27 2.76
CA GLY A 66 2.60 1.82 2.89
C GLY A 66 2.69 1.11 1.54
N PHE A 67 2.35 -0.18 1.55
CA PHE A 67 2.41 -0.99 0.32
C PHE A 67 1.34 -0.66 -0.70
N ILE A 68 0.24 0.00 -0.31
CA ILE A 68 -0.78 0.45 -1.28
C ILE A 68 -0.17 1.38 -2.35
N SER A 69 0.80 2.22 -1.99
CA SER A 69 1.55 3.03 -2.96
C SER A 69 2.92 2.45 -3.28
N GLY A 70 3.66 1.97 -2.27
CA GLY A 70 5.06 1.56 -2.42
C GLY A 70 5.22 0.34 -3.31
N TRP A 71 4.62 -0.79 -2.94
CA TRP A 71 4.61 -1.99 -3.77
C TRP A 71 3.48 -1.99 -4.79
N GLY A 72 2.36 -1.32 -4.47
CA GLY A 72 1.13 -1.28 -5.24
C GLY A 72 1.27 -0.60 -6.59
N VAL A 73 2.22 0.33 -6.74
CA VAL A 73 2.52 0.95 -8.03
C VAL A 73 2.99 -0.07 -9.07
N HIS A 74 3.80 -1.06 -8.68
CA HIS A 74 4.37 -2.03 -9.62
C HIS A 74 3.31 -2.84 -10.41
N PRO A 75 2.32 -3.49 -9.77
CA PRO A 75 1.27 -4.19 -10.51
C PRO A 75 0.27 -3.22 -11.17
N MET A 76 0.13 -1.98 -10.67
CA MET A 76 -0.67 -0.94 -11.34
C MET A 76 -0.04 -0.48 -12.65
N ASP A 77 1.28 -0.30 -12.71
CA ASP A 77 2.01 0.05 -13.94
C ASP A 77 1.89 -1.05 -15.01
N ILE A 78 1.88 -2.31 -14.59
CA ILE A 78 1.62 -3.45 -15.49
C ILE A 78 0.19 -3.37 -16.06
N ALA A 79 -0.79 -3.02 -15.21
CA ALA A 79 -2.17 -2.85 -15.65
C ALA A 79 -2.32 -1.67 -16.63
N ASP A 80 -1.62 -0.56 -16.39
CA ASP A 80 -1.57 0.58 -17.32
C ASP A 80 -0.90 0.20 -18.65
N GLY A 81 0.21 -0.54 -18.62
CA GLY A 81 0.85 -1.07 -19.83
C GLY A 81 -0.07 -1.99 -20.65
N GLY A 82 -0.95 -2.74 -19.99
CA GLY A 82 -1.98 -3.57 -20.64
C GLY A 82 -3.22 -2.78 -21.10
N TYR A 83 -3.46 -1.60 -20.52
CA TYR A 83 -4.57 -0.72 -20.84
C TYR A 83 -4.16 0.77 -20.80
N PRO A 84 -3.44 1.28 -21.82
CA PRO A 84 -2.87 2.65 -21.80
C PRO A 84 -3.91 3.78 -21.78
N ALA A 85 -5.20 3.46 -21.94
CA ALA A 85 -6.29 4.42 -21.82
C ALA A 85 -6.78 4.58 -20.37
N MET A 86 -6.13 3.93 -19.39
CA MET A 86 -6.46 4.00 -17.96
C MET A 86 -6.57 5.45 -17.46
N MET A 87 -5.67 6.32 -17.91
CA MET A 87 -5.55 7.71 -17.47
C MET A 87 -6.01 8.73 -18.54
N GLY A 88 -6.68 8.27 -19.59
CA GLY A 88 -7.07 9.10 -20.73
C GLY A 88 -8.35 9.94 -20.53
N ALA A 89 -9.07 9.74 -19.43
CA ALA A 89 -10.30 10.45 -19.09
C ALA A 89 -10.49 10.45 -17.57
N PRO A 90 -11.37 11.33 -17.02
CA PRO A 90 -11.80 11.22 -15.64
C PRO A 90 -12.28 9.80 -15.32
N LEU A 91 -11.92 9.33 -14.14
CA LEU A 91 -12.30 8.03 -13.61
C LEU A 91 -12.97 8.21 -12.26
N GLU A 92 -13.79 7.24 -11.89
CA GLU A 92 -14.35 7.16 -10.54
C GLU A 92 -13.57 6.14 -9.72
N VAL A 93 -13.21 6.52 -8.49
CA VAL A 93 -12.59 5.62 -7.52
C VAL A 93 -13.54 5.46 -6.34
N ARG A 94 -13.74 4.22 -5.90
CA ARG A 94 -14.39 3.90 -4.62
C ARG A 94 -13.60 2.81 -3.95
N GLY A 95 -13.51 2.84 -2.62
CA GLY A 95 -12.81 1.77 -1.92
C GLY A 95 -12.90 1.89 -0.42
N SER A 96 -12.41 0.85 0.23
CA SER A 96 -12.26 0.78 1.67
C SER A 96 -10.94 0.10 2.01
N GLY A 97 -10.47 0.30 3.24
CA GLY A 97 -9.27 -0.34 3.74
C GLY A 97 -9.19 -0.27 5.25
N THR A 98 -8.32 -1.09 5.84
CA THR A 98 -8.07 -1.09 7.27
C THR A 98 -6.80 -0.30 7.58
N ILE A 99 -6.96 0.78 8.35
CA ILE A 99 -5.86 1.58 8.86
C ILE A 99 -5.69 1.25 10.35
N PRO A 100 -4.50 0.85 10.80
CA PRO A 100 -4.25 0.55 12.20
C PRO A 100 -4.31 1.80 13.07
N THR A 101 -4.81 1.65 14.29
CA THR A 101 -4.91 2.73 15.29
C THR A 101 -3.81 2.68 16.34
N GLU A 102 -2.94 1.67 16.28
CA GLU A 102 -1.88 1.41 17.25
C GLU A 102 -0.59 0.93 16.58
N GLY A 103 0.52 1.07 17.30
CA GLY A 103 1.86 0.77 16.79
C GLY A 103 2.49 1.95 16.04
N ALA A 104 3.69 1.74 15.50
CA ALA A 104 4.41 2.76 14.75
C ALA A 104 3.99 2.89 13.28
N CYS A 105 3.31 1.87 12.73
CA CYS A 105 2.81 1.87 11.37
C CYS A 105 1.34 2.33 11.37
N ASP A 106 0.99 3.31 10.53
CA ASP A 106 -0.32 3.96 10.44
C ASP A 106 -0.88 4.00 8.99
N THR A 107 -0.30 3.20 8.09
CA THR A 107 -0.74 3.09 6.69
C THR A 107 -1.66 1.89 6.47
N ALA A 108 -2.37 1.85 5.33
CA ALA A 108 -3.34 0.80 5.02
C ALA A 108 -2.71 -0.61 5.04
N THR A 109 -3.33 -1.51 5.79
CA THR A 109 -2.92 -2.92 5.97
C THR A 109 -3.66 -3.86 5.01
N THR A 110 -4.91 -3.52 4.71
CA THR A 110 -5.78 -4.14 3.69
C THR A 110 -6.45 -3.04 2.89
N TRP A 111 -6.79 -3.33 1.64
CA TRP A 111 -7.64 -2.45 0.82
C TRP A 111 -8.38 -3.21 -0.27
N ALA A 112 -9.50 -2.63 -0.68
CA ALA A 112 -10.22 -2.98 -1.89
C ALA A 112 -10.67 -1.67 -2.56
N VAL A 113 -10.16 -1.41 -3.76
CA VAL A 113 -10.39 -0.17 -4.49
C VAL A 113 -10.89 -0.50 -5.89
N ASP A 114 -12.07 -0.02 -6.23
CA ASP A 114 -12.68 -0.10 -7.55
C ASP A 114 -12.46 1.20 -8.31
N PHE A 115 -11.98 1.05 -9.54
CA PHE A 115 -11.83 2.10 -10.54
C PHE A 115 -12.83 1.86 -11.66
N ARG A 116 -13.50 2.93 -12.09
CA ARG A 116 -14.34 2.96 -13.29
C ARG A 116 -13.80 4.00 -14.25
N PHE A 117 -13.22 3.55 -15.35
CA PHE A 117 -12.64 4.44 -16.37
C PHE A 117 -13.74 4.97 -17.30
N GLY A 118 -13.50 6.12 -17.94
CA GLY A 118 -14.45 6.73 -18.88
C GLY A 118 -14.84 5.83 -20.07
N SER A 119 -14.05 4.81 -20.39
CA SER A 119 -14.33 3.82 -21.43
C SER A 119 -15.37 2.75 -21.04
N GLY A 120 -15.75 2.70 -19.76
CA GLY A 120 -16.55 1.64 -19.17
C GLY A 120 -15.75 0.41 -18.71
N VAL A 121 -14.43 0.36 -18.94
CA VAL A 121 -13.56 -0.66 -18.32
C VAL A 121 -13.48 -0.40 -16.83
N THR A 122 -13.46 -1.46 -16.03
CA THR A 122 -13.28 -1.38 -14.58
C THR A 122 -11.97 -2.03 -14.14
N LEU A 123 -11.43 -1.59 -13.00
CA LEU A 123 -10.28 -2.21 -12.36
C LEU A 123 -10.56 -2.40 -10.87
N ASN A 124 -10.23 -3.57 -10.35
CA ASN A 124 -10.24 -3.83 -8.92
C ASN A 124 -8.80 -3.97 -8.41
N PHE A 125 -8.42 -3.15 -7.43
CA PHE A 125 -7.11 -3.17 -6.79
C PHE A 125 -7.23 -3.61 -5.34
N GLN A 126 -6.65 -4.76 -4.99
CA GLN A 126 -6.74 -5.35 -3.65
C GLN A 126 -5.38 -5.48 -2.97
N GLY A 127 -5.38 -5.23 -1.67
CA GLY A 127 -4.27 -5.53 -0.77
C GLY A 127 -4.73 -6.41 0.37
N LEU A 128 -4.06 -7.56 0.56
CA LEU A 128 -4.32 -8.49 1.66
C LEU A 128 -3.01 -8.85 2.40
N PRO A 129 -3.01 -8.91 3.75
CA PRO A 129 -1.85 -9.35 4.53
C PRO A 129 -1.44 -10.79 4.21
N ILE A 130 -0.12 -11.02 4.17
CA ILE A 130 0.54 -12.27 3.73
C ILE A 130 0.20 -13.52 4.59
N ALA A 131 -0.47 -13.41 5.74
CA ALA A 131 -0.58 -14.55 6.67
C ALA A 131 -1.27 -15.79 6.09
N ILE A 132 -2.14 -15.68 5.09
CA ILE A 132 -2.74 -16.84 4.43
C ILE A 132 -2.98 -16.47 2.97
N ASN A 133 -2.27 -17.11 2.06
CA ASN A 133 -2.72 -17.32 0.69
C ASN A 133 -3.94 -18.27 0.76
N ALA A 134 -5.02 -17.83 1.40
CA ALA A 134 -6.20 -18.62 1.57
C ALA A 134 -6.70 -18.84 0.15
N PRO A 135 -6.88 -20.08 -0.31
CA PRO A 135 -7.46 -20.35 -1.62
C PRO A 135 -8.84 -19.71 -1.83
N SER A 136 -9.41 -19.09 -0.79
CA SER A 136 -10.65 -18.33 -0.74
C SER A 136 -10.53 -16.84 -1.12
N ALA A 137 -9.36 -16.19 -1.01
CA ALA A 137 -9.24 -14.76 -1.33
C ALA A 137 -9.50 -14.48 -2.82
N ILE A 138 -8.99 -15.34 -3.71
CA ILE A 138 -9.28 -15.30 -5.14
C ILE A 138 -10.76 -15.68 -5.42
N LYS A 139 -11.36 -16.56 -4.62
CA LYS A 139 -12.78 -16.99 -4.79
C LYS A 139 -13.78 -15.90 -4.41
N ASN A 140 -13.37 -14.91 -3.62
CA ASN A 140 -14.21 -13.80 -3.17
C ASN A 140 -13.97 -12.50 -3.95
N ALA A 141 -13.18 -12.53 -5.02
CA ALA A 141 -13.13 -11.43 -5.98
C ALA A 141 -14.50 -11.30 -6.66
N ARG A 142 -15.39 -10.53 -6.02
CA ARG A 142 -16.71 -10.23 -6.57
C ARG A 142 -16.52 -9.20 -7.67
N LEU A 143 -16.70 -9.65 -8.91
CA LEU A 143 -17.08 -8.77 -10.00
C LEU A 143 -18.38 -8.09 -9.57
N TRP A 144 -18.31 -6.80 -9.25
CA TRP A 144 -19.40 -5.83 -9.27
C TRP A 144 -20.81 -6.45 -9.28
N GLN A 145 -21.42 -6.60 -8.10
CA GLN A 145 -22.86 -6.82 -8.01
C GLN A 145 -23.50 -5.47 -7.70
N VAL A 146 -24.23 -4.94 -8.70
CA VAL A 146 -25.19 -3.85 -8.55
C VAL A 146 -26.44 -4.38 -7.87
#